data_AF-A0A0R2FI06-F1
#
_entry.id   AF-A0A0R2FI06-F1
#
_cell.length_a   1.000
_cell.length_b   1.000
_cell.length_c   1.000
_cell.angle_alpha   90.00
_cell.angle_beta   90.00
_cell.angle_gamma   90.00
#
_symmetry.space_group_name_H-M   'P 1'
#
loop_
_entity.id
_entity.type
_entity.pdbx_description
1 polymer ?
#
loop_
_entity_poly.entity_id
_entity_poly.type
_entity_poly.pdbx_seq_one_letter_code
_entity_poly.pdbx_strand_id
1 'polypeptide(L)'
;MINYLKEAHTMANPPISEQQALEQLNRYTHIIETAPRDSTEFFDATKAYNQLLHPTINIRDLVFLGKNLDHSMTNTELAKLIIAARNDQDLSDVLDINEDARVAYKFKHLRQAKHMTQQEVAAKSKNYTQSQIAQAELGQLSLSPSRWQALFETLGMTAHFVIA
;
A
#
# COMPACT_ATOMS: atom_id res chain seq x y z
N MET A 1 -27.34 -1.19 -16.67
CA MET A 1 -27.02 -0.03 -15.81
C MET A 1 -25.80 -0.34 -14.93
N ILE A 2 -24.70 -0.82 -15.51
CA ILE A 2 -23.49 -1.26 -14.77
C ILE A 2 -22.19 -0.64 -15.34
N ASN A 3 -22.22 0.01 -16.51
CA ASN A 3 -21.02 0.62 -17.12
C ASN A 3 -20.74 2.07 -16.69
N TYR A 4 -21.69 2.78 -16.09
CA TYR A 4 -21.52 4.20 -15.73
C TYR A 4 -20.65 4.44 -14.48
N LEU A 5 -20.38 3.41 -13.67
CA LEU A 5 -19.58 3.55 -12.45
C LEU A 5 -18.08 3.25 -12.66
N LYS A 6 -17.71 2.57 -13.76
CA LYS A 6 -16.28 2.40 -14.13
C LYS A 6 -15.70 3.64 -14.80
N GLU A 7 -16.52 4.42 -15.49
CA GLU A 7 -16.09 5.65 -16.17
C GLU A 7 -16.01 6.86 -15.23
N ALA A 8 -16.72 6.84 -14.11
CA ALA A 8 -16.67 7.93 -13.12
C ALA A 8 -15.38 7.94 -12.28
N HIS A 9 -14.63 6.82 -12.21
CA HIS A 9 -13.33 6.76 -11.53
C HIS A 9 -12.15 7.17 -12.43
N THR A 10 -12.37 7.31 -13.74
CA THR A 10 -11.31 7.70 -14.70
C THR A 10 -11.24 9.20 -14.96
N MET A 11 -12.12 10.02 -14.37
CA MET A 11 -12.16 11.48 -14.60
C MET A 11 -11.53 12.35 -13.50
N ALA A 12 -10.76 11.79 -12.56
CA ALA A 12 -10.25 12.58 -11.43
C ALA A 12 -8.81 13.10 -11.57
N ASN A 13 -7.97 12.55 -12.46
CA ASN A 13 -6.62 13.08 -12.70
C ASN A 13 -6.07 12.55 -14.03
N PRO A 14 -5.44 13.38 -14.89
CA PRO A 14 -4.78 12.89 -16.10
C PRO A 14 -3.75 11.79 -15.74
N PRO A 15 -3.46 10.86 -16.66
CA PRO A 15 -2.36 9.92 -16.47
C PRO A 15 -1.07 10.73 -16.29
N ILE A 16 -0.48 10.65 -15.11
CA ILE A 16 0.84 11.24 -14.82
C ILE A 16 1.88 10.13 -14.94
N SER A 17 3.06 10.45 -15.47
CA SER A 17 4.22 9.55 -15.42
C SER A 17 4.87 9.57 -14.03
N GLU A 18 5.70 8.57 -13.74
CA GLU A 18 6.52 8.55 -12.51
C GLU A 18 7.36 9.82 -12.37
N GLN A 19 7.97 10.26 -13.48
CA GLN A 19 8.75 11.50 -13.52
C GLN A 19 7.90 12.73 -13.17
N GLN A 20 6.68 12.83 -13.70
CA GLN A 20 5.76 13.92 -13.37
C GLN A 20 5.32 13.88 -11.90
N ALA A 21 5.07 12.68 -11.36
CA ALA A 21 4.76 12.51 -9.95
C ALA A 21 5.92 12.96 -9.06
N LEU A 22 7.16 12.57 -9.39
CA LEU A 22 8.37 12.97 -8.68
C LEU A 22 8.59 14.48 -8.71
N GLU A 23 8.43 15.12 -9.87
CA GLU A 23 8.56 16.57 -10.03
C GLU A 23 7.53 17.33 -9.17
N GLN A 24 6.28 16.86 -9.16
CA GLN A 24 5.23 17.44 -8.33
C GLN A 24 5.52 17.28 -6.84
N LEU A 25 5.90 16.07 -6.40
CA LEU A 25 6.27 15.80 -5.01
C LEU A 25 7.43 16.70 -4.56
N ASN A 26 8.51 16.78 -5.33
CA ASN A 26 9.66 17.63 -5.01
C ASN A 26 9.27 19.11 -4.90
N ARG A 27 8.43 19.59 -5.83
CA ARG A 27 7.94 20.97 -5.79
C ARG A 27 7.12 21.23 -4.53
N TYR A 28 6.19 20.35 -4.18
CA TYR A 28 5.34 20.54 -3.00
C TYR A 28 6.14 20.41 -1.71
N THR A 29 7.02 19.42 -1.59
CA THR A 29 7.93 19.26 -0.45
C THR A 29 8.76 20.52 -0.23
N HIS A 30 9.35 21.07 -1.30
CA HIS A 30 10.14 22.30 -1.21
C HIS A 30 9.32 23.49 -0.68
N ILE A 31 8.09 23.67 -1.17
CA ILE A 31 7.21 24.75 -0.66
C ILE A 31 6.84 24.51 0.81
N ILE A 32 6.47 23.28 1.18
CA ILE A 32 6.11 22.92 2.56
C ILE A 32 7.26 23.15 3.54
N GLU A 33 8.50 22.88 3.11
CA GLU A 33 9.70 23.03 3.94
C GLU A 33 10.17 24.48 4.09
N THR A 34 9.91 25.32 3.08
CA THR A 34 10.47 26.69 3.02
C THR A 34 9.45 27.81 3.29
N ALA A 35 8.16 27.59 3.02
CA ALA A 35 7.13 28.62 3.19
C ALA A 35 6.73 28.78 4.67
N PRO A 36 6.33 30.00 5.11
CA PRO A 36 5.76 30.20 6.43
C PRO A 36 4.53 29.30 6.64
N ARG A 37 4.42 28.66 7.81
CA ARG A 37 3.37 27.65 8.09
C ARG A 37 1.93 28.20 8.06
N ASP A 38 1.79 29.51 8.20
CA ASP A 38 0.52 30.24 8.16
C ASP A 38 0.24 30.89 6.79
N SER A 39 1.11 30.68 5.81
CA SER A 39 0.95 31.21 4.45
C SER A 39 -0.03 30.39 3.61
N THR A 40 -0.63 31.03 2.61
CA THR A 40 -1.55 30.35 1.66
C THR A 40 -0.79 29.30 0.84
N GLU A 41 0.45 29.61 0.46
CA GLU A 41 1.34 28.74 -0.29
C GLU A 41 1.62 27.43 0.45
N PHE A 42 1.84 27.49 1.76
CA PHE A 42 2.01 26.30 2.60
C PHE A 42 0.75 25.42 2.61
N PHE A 43 -0.42 26.03 2.81
CA PHE A 43 -1.69 25.30 2.84
C PHE A 43 -2.03 24.67 1.48
N ASP A 44 -1.83 25.41 0.39
CA ASP A 44 -2.08 24.94 -0.96
C ASP A 44 -1.14 23.80 -1.35
N ALA A 45 0.15 23.91 -1.04
CA ALA A 45 1.12 22.85 -1.29
C ALA A 45 0.82 21.59 -0.46
N THR A 46 0.47 21.74 0.82
CA THR A 46 0.07 20.62 1.68
C THR A 46 -1.18 19.92 1.15
N LYS A 47 -2.17 20.69 0.71
CA LYS A 47 -3.39 20.16 0.11
C LYS A 47 -3.09 19.41 -1.19
N ALA A 48 -2.30 19.99 -2.08
CA ALA A 48 -1.92 19.37 -3.35
C ALA A 48 -1.09 18.09 -3.14
N TYR A 49 -0.14 18.11 -2.21
CA TYR A 49 0.63 16.93 -1.81
C TYR A 49 -0.28 15.78 -1.34
N ASN A 50 -1.23 16.07 -0.45
CA ASN A 50 -2.19 15.07 0.02
C ASN A 50 -3.13 14.58 -1.08
N GLN A 51 -3.56 15.45 -2.00
CA GLN A 51 -4.39 15.09 -3.15
C GLN A 51 -3.64 14.21 -4.16
N LEU A 52 -2.32 14.30 -4.22
CA LEU A 52 -1.51 13.44 -5.07
C LEU A 52 -1.40 12.01 -4.50
N LEU A 53 -1.40 11.87 -3.16
CA LEU A 53 -1.18 10.59 -2.46
C LEU A 53 -2.46 9.84 -2.09
N HIS A 54 -3.43 10.52 -1.46
CA HIS A 54 -4.55 9.86 -0.79
C HIS A 54 -5.61 9.23 -1.71
N PRO A 55 -5.86 9.71 -2.94
CA PRO A 55 -6.77 9.03 -3.85
C PRO A 55 -6.24 7.68 -4.35
N THR A 56 -4.94 7.43 -4.27
CA THR A 56 -4.28 6.25 -4.85
C THR A 56 -3.80 5.28 -3.79
N ILE A 57 -3.22 5.77 -2.69
CA ILE A 57 -2.62 4.91 -1.65
C ILE A 57 -3.35 5.10 -0.32
N ASN A 58 -3.76 4.00 0.29
CA ASN A 58 -4.31 4.04 1.64
C ASN A 58 -3.24 4.46 2.65
N ILE A 59 -3.54 5.44 3.51
CA ILE A 59 -2.60 5.93 4.53
C ILE A 59 -2.05 4.82 5.44
N ARG A 60 -2.83 3.77 5.73
CA ARG A 60 -2.37 2.64 6.54
C ARG A 60 -1.33 1.79 5.82
N ASP A 61 -1.46 1.66 4.50
CA ASP A 61 -0.48 0.94 3.68
C ASP A 61 0.79 1.77 3.55
N LEU A 62 0.66 3.09 3.35
CA LEU A 62 1.80 3.99 3.32
C LEU A 62 2.61 3.94 4.64
N VAL A 63 1.93 3.96 5.78
CA VAL A 63 2.56 3.84 7.11
C VAL A 63 3.19 2.47 7.31
N PHE A 64 2.55 1.40 6.86
CA PHE A 64 3.11 0.05 6.95
C PHE A 64 4.40 -0.07 6.13
N LEU A 65 4.36 0.35 4.86
CA LEU A 65 5.49 0.31 3.95
C LEU A 65 6.64 1.16 4.48
N GLY A 66 6.38 2.41 4.88
CA GLY A 66 7.40 3.31 5.41
C GLY A 66 8.05 2.84 6.72
N LYS A 67 7.34 2.07 7.56
CA LYS A 67 7.91 1.47 8.77
C LYS A 67 8.82 0.27 8.51
N ASN A 68 8.73 -0.33 7.32
CA ASN A 68 9.50 -1.50 6.92
C ASN A 68 10.61 -1.16 5.91
N LEU A 69 10.88 0.13 5.71
CA LEU A 69 12.08 0.63 5.04
C LEU A 69 13.17 0.89 6.09
N ASP A 70 14.42 0.68 5.71
CA ASP A 70 15.59 1.01 6.55
C ASP A 70 15.91 2.52 6.57
N HIS A 71 15.14 3.31 5.81
CA HIS A 71 15.28 4.76 5.67
C HIS A 71 13.90 5.45 5.63
N SER A 72 13.91 6.78 5.80
CA SER A 72 12.72 7.59 5.58
C SER A 72 12.30 7.54 4.11
N MET A 73 11.03 7.25 3.85
CA MET A 73 10.48 7.17 2.50
C MET A 73 10.77 8.44 1.68
N THR A 74 11.36 8.26 0.50
CA THR A 74 11.76 9.34 -0.40
C THR A 74 10.64 9.72 -1.37
N ASN A 75 10.72 10.93 -1.95
CA ASN A 75 9.80 11.35 -3.01
C ASN A 75 9.88 10.45 -4.26
N THR A 76 11.05 9.87 -4.55
CA THR A 76 11.21 8.90 -5.63
C THR A 76 10.41 7.64 -5.37
N GLU A 77 10.46 7.11 -4.14
CA GLU A 77 9.68 5.93 -3.74
C GLU A 77 8.18 6.23 -3.71
N LEU A 78 7.78 7.39 -3.19
CA LEU A 78 6.39 7.85 -3.24
C LEU A 78 5.88 7.96 -4.68
N ALA A 79 6.68 8.49 -5.60
CA ALA A 79 6.33 8.58 -7.02
C ALA A 79 6.07 7.19 -7.61
N LYS A 80 6.95 6.22 -7.34
CA LYS A 80 6.77 4.83 -7.78
C LYS A 80 5.50 4.21 -7.20
N LEU A 81 5.24 4.42 -5.90
CA LEU A 81 4.03 3.93 -5.24
C LEU A 81 2.75 4.53 -5.84
N ILE A 82 2.75 5.82 -6.17
CA ILE A 82 1.60 6.49 -6.80
C ILE A 82 1.27 5.82 -8.14
N ILE A 83 2.29 5.57 -8.96
CA ILE A 83 2.11 4.95 -10.28
C ILE A 83 1.66 3.49 -10.12
N ALA A 84 2.29 2.73 -9.23
CA ALA A 84 1.92 1.36 -8.97
C ALA A 84 0.46 1.24 -8.48
N ALA A 85 0.05 2.08 -7.54
CA ALA A 85 -1.33 2.11 -7.05
C ALA A 85 -2.34 2.47 -8.15
N ARG A 86 -2.00 3.41 -9.04
CA ARG A 86 -2.85 3.76 -10.20
C ARG A 86 -2.98 2.64 -11.22
N ASN A 87 -1.99 1.76 -11.29
CA ASN A 87 -1.94 0.63 -12.22
C ASN A 87 -2.43 -0.69 -11.58
N ASP A 88 -3.05 -0.64 -10.40
CA ASP A 88 -3.46 -1.83 -9.62
C ASP A 88 -2.30 -2.83 -9.38
N GLN A 89 -1.07 -2.33 -9.28
CA GLN A 89 0.12 -3.14 -9.00
C GLN A 89 0.32 -3.32 -7.49
N ASP A 90 0.96 -4.44 -7.11
CA ASP A 90 1.34 -4.70 -5.73
C ASP A 90 2.39 -3.70 -5.24
N LEU A 91 2.05 -2.90 -4.24
CA LEU A 91 2.94 -1.87 -3.71
C LEU A 91 4.15 -2.43 -2.97
N SER A 92 4.08 -3.68 -2.48
CA SER A 92 5.24 -4.32 -1.84
C SER A 92 6.34 -4.62 -2.85
N ASP A 93 6.00 -4.87 -4.12
CA ASP A 93 6.96 -5.19 -5.20
C ASP A 93 7.68 -3.95 -5.76
N VAL A 94 7.26 -2.76 -5.34
CA VAL A 94 7.79 -1.47 -5.80
C VAL A 94 8.92 -0.97 -4.91
N LEU A 95 8.89 -1.34 -3.64
CA LEU A 95 9.81 -0.89 -2.61
C LEU A 95 10.76 -2.00 -2.19
N ASP A 96 11.94 -1.57 -1.76
CA ASP A 96 12.92 -2.44 -1.12
C ASP A 96 12.62 -2.58 0.38
N ILE A 97 11.51 -3.27 0.67
CA ILE A 97 11.14 -3.68 2.04
C ILE A 97 11.60 -5.11 2.29
N ASN A 98 11.81 -5.42 3.57
CA ASN A 98 12.19 -6.78 3.99
C ASN A 98 11.16 -7.85 3.56
N GLU A 99 11.65 -9.09 3.38
CA GLU A 99 10.83 -10.20 2.85
C GLU A 99 9.61 -10.51 3.73
N ASP A 100 9.75 -10.48 5.06
CA ASP A 100 8.64 -10.73 5.98
C ASP A 100 7.51 -9.71 5.80
N ALA A 101 7.85 -8.42 5.65
CA ALA A 101 6.90 -7.34 5.40
C ALA A 101 6.25 -7.46 4.03
N ARG A 102 7.00 -7.86 3.01
CA ARG A 102 6.50 -8.13 1.65
C ARG A 102 5.44 -9.23 1.68
N VAL A 103 5.74 -10.36 2.33
CA VAL A 103 4.81 -11.50 2.42
C VAL A 103 3.57 -11.12 3.25
N ALA A 104 3.74 -10.41 4.37
CA ALA A 104 2.63 -9.91 5.18
C ALA A 104 1.70 -8.97 4.39
N TYR A 105 2.27 -8.05 3.61
CA TYR A 105 1.53 -7.13 2.76
C TYR A 105 0.74 -7.87 1.68
N LYS A 106 1.40 -8.79 0.95
CA LYS A 106 0.78 -9.67 -0.06
C LYS A 106 -0.41 -10.42 0.51
N PHE A 107 -0.23 -11.03 1.69
CA PHE A 107 -1.29 -11.76 2.37
C PHE A 107 -2.50 -10.87 2.70
N LYS A 108 -2.25 -9.69 3.29
CA LYS A 108 -3.30 -8.71 3.63
C LYS A 108 -4.09 -8.28 2.40
N HIS A 109 -3.41 -7.92 1.30
CA HIS A 109 -4.05 -7.47 0.07
C HIS A 109 -4.86 -8.58 -0.59
N LEU A 110 -4.33 -9.80 -0.68
CA LEU A 110 -5.09 -10.93 -1.21
C LEU A 110 -6.32 -11.25 -0.35
N ARG A 111 -6.20 -11.23 0.97
CA ARG A 111 -7.34 -11.43 1.87
C ARG A 111 -8.44 -10.39 1.60
N GLN A 112 -8.06 -9.11 1.47
CA GLN A 112 -8.99 -8.03 1.17
C GLN A 112 -9.65 -8.19 -0.21
N ALA A 113 -8.88 -8.60 -1.23
CA ALA A 113 -9.39 -8.88 -2.58
C ALA A 113 -10.36 -10.07 -2.60
N LYS A 114 -10.20 -11.03 -1.67
CA LYS A 114 -11.15 -12.12 -1.45
C LYS A 114 -12.33 -11.75 -0.54
N HIS A 115 -12.42 -10.49 -0.11
CA HIS A 115 -13.43 -9.99 0.84
C HIS A 115 -13.51 -10.79 2.15
N MET A 116 -12.41 -11.40 2.58
CA MET A 116 -12.36 -12.16 3.82
C MET A 116 -11.94 -11.27 4.99
N THR A 117 -12.57 -11.44 6.14
CA THR A 117 -12.14 -10.86 7.41
C THR A 117 -11.01 -11.67 8.04
N GLN A 118 -10.26 -11.07 8.96
CA GLN A 118 -9.24 -11.78 9.73
C GLN A 118 -9.83 -12.94 10.54
N GLN A 119 -11.08 -12.80 11.00
CA GLN A 119 -11.76 -13.85 11.75
C GLN A 119 -12.18 -15.03 10.87
N GLU A 120 -12.57 -14.78 9.62
CA GLU A 120 -12.86 -15.85 8.66
C GLU A 120 -11.60 -16.63 8.27
N VAL A 121 -10.46 -15.95 8.11
CA VAL A 121 -9.17 -16.63 7.90
C VAL A 121 -8.82 -17.48 9.13
N ALA A 122 -8.94 -16.92 10.33
CA ALA A 122 -8.70 -17.65 11.58
C ALA A 122 -9.57 -18.93 11.65
N ALA A 123 -10.87 -18.81 11.37
CA ALA A 123 -11.80 -19.93 11.36
C ALA A 123 -11.43 -21.02 10.33
N LYS A 124 -10.94 -20.65 9.14
CA LYS A 124 -10.51 -21.60 8.11
C LYS A 124 -9.16 -22.26 8.43
N SER A 125 -8.23 -21.52 9.00
CA SER A 125 -6.87 -22.01 9.28
C SER A 125 -6.79 -22.96 10.48
N LYS A 126 -7.72 -22.85 11.44
CA LYS A 126 -7.81 -23.61 12.72
C LYS A 126 -6.62 -23.48 13.68
N ASN A 127 -5.45 -23.08 13.18
CA ASN A 127 -4.20 -22.95 13.94
C ASN A 127 -3.88 -21.52 14.34
N TYR A 128 -4.67 -20.55 13.89
CA TYR A 128 -4.47 -19.13 14.20
C TYR A 128 -5.73 -18.49 14.73
N THR A 129 -5.55 -17.63 15.72
CA THR A 129 -6.58 -16.71 16.22
C THR A 129 -6.66 -15.48 15.33
N GLN A 130 -7.78 -14.74 15.37
CA GLN A 130 -7.93 -13.45 14.69
C GLN A 130 -6.80 -12.48 15.05
N SER A 131 -6.39 -12.43 16.32
CA SER A 131 -5.30 -11.57 16.79
C SER A 131 -3.97 -11.93 16.13
N GLN A 132 -3.65 -13.22 16.01
CA GLN A 132 -2.43 -13.67 15.33
C GLN A 132 -2.45 -13.36 13.83
N ILE A 133 -3.60 -13.47 13.16
CA ILE A 133 -3.74 -13.03 11.77
C ILE A 133 -3.48 -11.51 11.65
N ALA A 134 -4.04 -10.72 12.56
CA ALA A 134 -3.80 -9.28 12.59
C ALA A 134 -2.32 -8.94 12.82
N GLN A 135 -1.65 -9.64 13.74
CA GLN A 135 -0.22 -9.45 13.99
C GLN A 135 0.64 -9.87 12.79
N ALA A 136 0.29 -10.97 12.11
CA ALA A 136 0.97 -11.40 10.90
C ALA A 136 0.84 -10.35 9.78
N GLU A 137 -0.36 -9.81 9.56
CA GLU A 137 -0.61 -8.73 8.57
C GLU A 137 0.10 -7.41 8.91
N LEU A 138 0.44 -7.20 10.17
CA LEU A 138 1.19 -6.03 10.64
C LEU A 138 2.71 -6.28 10.66
N GLY A 139 3.19 -7.45 10.25
CA GLY A 139 4.60 -7.83 10.33
C GLY A 139 5.11 -7.99 11.77
N GLN A 140 4.20 -8.09 12.75
CA GLN A 140 4.52 -8.21 14.18
C GLN A 140 4.64 -9.67 14.64
N LEU A 141 4.24 -10.61 13.78
CA LEU A 141 4.38 -12.04 14.01
C LEU A 141 5.19 -12.63 12.85
N SER A 142 6.45 -12.98 13.11
CA SER A 142 7.27 -13.70 12.15
C SER A 142 6.77 -15.15 12.03
N LEU A 143 6.55 -15.58 10.80
CA LEU A 143 6.04 -16.91 10.45
C LEU A 143 7.03 -17.59 9.52
N SER A 144 7.23 -18.90 9.72
CA SER A 144 8.03 -19.69 8.78
C SER A 144 7.37 -19.72 7.40
N PRO A 145 8.13 -19.97 6.31
CA PRO A 145 7.57 -20.09 4.97
C PRO A 145 6.41 -21.10 4.88
N SER A 146 6.51 -22.24 5.57
CA SER A 146 5.44 -23.25 5.64
C SER A 146 4.16 -22.74 6.32
N ARG A 147 4.29 -21.85 7.30
CA ARG A 147 3.16 -21.23 8.00
C ARG A 147 2.48 -20.18 7.14
N TRP A 148 3.27 -19.37 6.41
CA TRP A 148 2.75 -18.47 5.40
C TRP A 148 2.00 -19.23 4.32
N GLN A 149 2.61 -20.28 3.76
CA GLN A 149 1.98 -21.12 2.75
C GLN A 149 0.60 -21.63 3.21
N ALA A 150 0.51 -22.19 4.42
CA ALA A 150 -0.77 -22.66 4.96
C ALA A 150 -1.82 -21.53 5.06
N LEU A 151 -1.41 -20.30 5.40
CA LEU A 151 -2.30 -19.14 5.42
C LEU A 151 -2.77 -18.75 4.00
N PHE A 152 -1.87 -18.70 3.02
CA PHE A 152 -2.24 -18.42 1.62
C PHE A 152 -3.16 -19.49 1.03
N GLU A 153 -2.99 -20.77 1.41
CA GLU A 153 -3.91 -21.85 1.03
C GLU A 153 -5.33 -21.62 1.56
N THR A 154 -5.49 -20.99 2.75
CA THR A 154 -6.83 -20.62 3.26
C THR A 154 -7.54 -19.55 2.42
N LEU A 155 -6.78 -18.77 1.66
CA LEU A 155 -7.28 -17.79 0.69
C LEU A 155 -7.51 -18.40 -0.70
N GLY A 156 -7.26 -19.71 -0.86
CA GLY A 156 -7.38 -20.43 -2.13
C GLY A 156 -6.21 -20.21 -3.08
N MET A 157 -5.04 -19.78 -2.58
CA MET A 157 -3.82 -19.69 -3.38
C MET A 157 -3.09 -21.02 -3.37
N THR A 158 -2.54 -21.43 -4.52
CA THR A 158 -1.67 -22.61 -4.60
C THR A 158 -0.24 -22.26 -4.18
N ALA A 159 0.49 -23.25 -3.65
CA ALA A 159 1.81 -23.11 -3.02
C ALA A 159 2.90 -22.38 -3.84
N HIS A 160 2.70 -22.19 -5.15
CA HIS A 160 3.67 -21.55 -6.04
C HIS A 160 3.73 -20.01 -5.92
N PHE A 161 2.79 -19.37 -5.22
CA PHE A 161 2.64 -17.91 -5.20
C PHE A 161 3.42 -17.17 -4.10
N VAL A 162 4.05 -17.89 -3.17
CA VAL A 162 4.49 -17.28 -1.88
C VAL A 162 5.95 -16.83 -1.88
N ILE A 163 6.79 -17.29 -2.83
CA ILE A 163 8.26 -17.11 -2.79
C ILE A 163 8.84 -16.69 -4.16
N ALA A 164 8.14 -15.82 -4.89
CA ALA A 164 8.66 -15.21 -6.12
C ALA A 164 8.72 -13.69 -5.99
#